data_AF-A0A146LSJ3-F1
#
_entry.id   AF-A0A146LSJ3-F1
#
_cell.length_a   1.000
_cell.length_b   1.000
_cell.length_c   1.000
_cell.angle_alpha   90.00
_cell.angle_beta   90.00
_cell.angle_gamma   90.00
#
_symmetry.space_group_name_H-M   'P 1'
#
loop_
_entity.id
_entity.type
_entity.pdbx_description
1 polymer ?
#
loop_
_entity_poly.entity_id
_entity_poly.type
_entity_poly.pdbx_seq_one_letter_code
_entity_poly.pdbx_strand_id
1 'polypeptide(L)'
;MDRSNGEFVEGIVCKASDIPENGMQVVNLDSEENKILVVKQNGQICAMGTKCSHYGAPLVNGALGNGRVRCPWHGACFNIKTGDIEDFPGLDSVPTYQVEVTPSGDVKVKARKSDLTAQKRLKQMAKRDPNNNNTFVIVGSGAAGLVCAETLRQEGFSGKVVLVTAEKYLPYDRVKLSKFLDSTADKIQLRPAAFYKEHGIETMTECPATGLDTEAKKLKLSNGDHLSYSSIFIATGSIPRRPDLPGVNLANIFTLRSLDDAHSINNALSTDSEVVVYGSSFIGMEAAAYCNGKVKKVTVVGRSAVPFAESLGQDLGGRIGKLFTDKGVVLKMNTTIKCFKGDGEVSSIELSDGSTMAANVVILGLGSTFATDFLKESPVKLTPKGTVPVNKFLETNCPGVYAGGDIAEAPVFSMGDKQQQIGHWGLAHYHGRIAALNMMSHSTPLKSVPFFWTMLFGTSFRYAGYGAGYTDIVSGGDLEALKYVCYYCKDDKVIAVATVGTDPIAAQFAELLNCGGSLSKMRVSKEPLDWYKR
;
A
#
# COMPACT_ATOMS: atom_id res chain seq x y z
N MET A 1 -17.61 9.13 22.32
CA MET A 1 -18.95 9.75 22.24
C MET A 1 -20.00 8.68 22.54
N ASP A 2 -20.94 9.02 23.42
CA ASP A 2 -22.07 8.20 23.82
C ASP A 2 -22.89 7.76 22.59
N ARG A 3 -23.04 6.43 22.41
CA ARG A 3 -23.65 5.82 21.21
C ARG A 3 -25.18 5.65 21.33
N SER A 4 -25.80 6.14 22.40
CA SER A 4 -27.21 5.89 22.72
C SER A 4 -28.22 6.82 22.03
N ASN A 5 -27.80 7.96 21.46
CA ASN A 5 -28.70 9.03 20.98
C ASN A 5 -28.72 9.24 19.44
N GLY A 6 -28.54 8.18 18.65
CA GLY A 6 -28.55 8.28 17.18
C GLY A 6 -29.94 8.10 16.55
N GLU A 7 -30.22 8.80 15.45
CA GLU A 7 -31.37 8.46 14.59
C GLU A 7 -31.11 7.13 13.87
N PHE A 8 -32.10 6.23 13.93
CA PHE A 8 -32.08 4.93 13.26
C PHE A 8 -33.14 4.86 12.16
N VAL A 9 -32.87 4.03 11.17
CA VAL A 9 -33.81 3.59 10.15
C VAL A 9 -33.86 2.07 10.13
N GLU A 10 -35.03 1.52 9.84
CA GLU A 10 -35.27 0.09 9.85
C GLU A 10 -36.26 -0.29 8.75
N GLY A 11 -36.01 -1.40 8.06
CA GLY A 11 -36.85 -1.86 6.96
C GLY A 11 -36.61 -3.32 6.59
N ILE A 12 -37.59 -3.92 5.91
CA ILE A 12 -37.42 -5.19 5.21
C ILE A 12 -36.77 -4.89 3.87
N VAL A 13 -35.63 -5.51 3.58
CA VAL A 13 -34.79 -5.15 2.44
C VAL A 13 -34.83 -6.17 1.29
N CYS A 14 -35.08 -7.46 1.60
CA CYS A 14 -35.26 -8.54 0.62
C CYS A 14 -35.75 -9.83 1.32
N LYS A 15 -36.00 -10.89 0.54
CA LYS A 15 -36.12 -12.25 1.10
C LYS A 15 -34.74 -12.90 1.21
N ALA A 16 -34.55 -13.74 2.22
CA ALA A 16 -33.34 -14.52 2.42
C ALA A 16 -33.04 -15.49 1.26
N SER A 17 -34.07 -15.86 0.48
CA SER A 17 -33.96 -16.65 -0.75
C SER A 17 -33.38 -15.88 -1.93
N ASP A 18 -33.47 -14.54 -1.92
CA ASP A 18 -33.04 -13.69 -3.03
C ASP A 18 -31.52 -13.55 -3.06
N ILE A 19 -30.87 -13.78 -1.91
CA ILE A 19 -29.42 -13.69 -1.77
C ILE A 19 -28.82 -15.08 -1.98
N PRO A 20 -28.01 -15.30 -3.03
CA PRO A 20 -27.32 -16.56 -3.24
C PRO A 20 -26.38 -16.89 -2.07
N GLU A 21 -26.19 -18.18 -1.79
CA GLU A 21 -25.16 -18.62 -0.85
C GLU A 21 -23.77 -18.28 -1.41
N ASN A 22 -22.92 -17.64 -0.59
CA ASN A 22 -21.69 -16.97 -1.05
C ASN A 22 -21.96 -15.82 -2.06
N GLY A 23 -23.10 -15.16 -1.91
CA GLY A 23 -23.50 -14.01 -2.70
C GLY A 23 -23.42 -12.69 -1.92
N MET A 24 -23.30 -11.60 -2.68
CA MET A 24 -23.40 -10.23 -2.17
C MET A 24 -24.38 -9.44 -3.04
N GLN A 25 -25.19 -8.59 -2.43
CA GLN A 25 -26.14 -7.74 -3.15
C GLN A 25 -26.28 -6.39 -2.46
N VAL A 26 -26.40 -5.33 -3.26
CA VAL A 26 -26.77 -4.00 -2.75
C VAL A 26 -28.29 -3.87 -2.77
N VAL A 27 -28.84 -3.43 -1.64
CA VAL A 27 -30.29 -3.19 -1.48
C VAL A 27 -30.51 -1.82 -0.83
N ASN A 28 -31.68 -1.24 -1.08
CA ASN A 28 -32.14 -0.03 -0.42
C ASN A 28 -32.73 -0.38 0.95
N LEU A 29 -32.39 0.39 1.98
CA LEU A 29 -32.91 0.16 3.32
C LEU A 29 -34.30 0.77 3.51
N ASP A 30 -34.43 2.08 3.28
CA ASP A 30 -35.67 2.86 3.38
C ASP A 30 -35.83 3.87 2.23
N SER A 31 -34.74 4.22 1.53
CA SER A 31 -34.74 5.13 0.37
C SER A 31 -33.67 4.72 -0.65
N GLU A 32 -33.70 5.32 -1.84
CA GLU A 32 -32.67 5.08 -2.88
C GLU A 32 -31.28 5.58 -2.47
N GLU A 33 -31.18 6.50 -1.52
CA GLU A 33 -29.91 7.04 -1.03
C GLU A 33 -29.27 6.13 0.03
N ASN A 34 -30.11 5.46 0.83
CA ASN A 34 -29.70 4.61 1.95
C ASN A 34 -29.45 3.18 1.50
N LYS A 35 -28.33 2.98 0.81
CA LYS A 35 -27.90 1.66 0.30
C LYS A 35 -27.03 0.90 1.30
N ILE A 36 -27.27 -0.40 1.40
CA ILE A 36 -26.49 -1.34 2.21
C ILE A 36 -26.03 -2.52 1.36
N LEU A 37 -24.91 -3.14 1.73
CA LEU A 37 -24.43 -4.38 1.15
C LEU A 37 -24.86 -5.53 2.04
N VAL A 38 -25.68 -6.44 1.52
CA VAL A 38 -26.07 -7.68 2.20
C VAL A 38 -25.22 -8.82 1.66
N VAL A 39 -24.70 -9.64 2.56
CA VAL A 39 -23.85 -10.79 2.25
C VAL A 39 -24.45 -12.02 2.90
N LYS A 40 -24.54 -13.12 2.15
CA LYS A 40 -24.95 -14.42 2.68
C LYS A 40 -23.81 -15.43 2.57
N GLN A 41 -23.39 -15.97 3.70
CA GLN A 41 -22.34 -16.98 3.77
C GLN A 41 -22.48 -17.86 5.00
N ASN A 42 -22.24 -19.16 4.82
CA ASN A 42 -22.43 -20.20 5.82
C ASN A 42 -23.84 -20.19 6.43
N GLY A 43 -24.85 -19.94 5.59
CA GLY A 43 -26.26 -19.83 6.01
C GLY A 43 -26.58 -18.59 6.88
N GLN A 44 -25.63 -17.68 7.09
CA GLN A 44 -25.83 -16.43 7.84
C GLN A 44 -25.91 -15.25 6.89
N ILE A 45 -26.77 -14.28 7.21
CA ILE A 45 -26.90 -13.02 6.48
C ILE A 45 -26.33 -11.90 7.34
N CYS A 46 -25.46 -11.09 6.75
CA CYS A 46 -24.87 -9.90 7.37
C CYS A 46 -25.11 -8.68 6.47
N ALA A 47 -25.11 -7.49 7.08
CA ALA A 47 -25.27 -6.23 6.36
C ALA A 47 -24.16 -5.24 6.74
N MET A 48 -23.57 -4.59 5.73
CA MET A 48 -22.43 -3.70 5.88
C MET A 48 -22.47 -2.51 4.91
N GLY A 49 -21.56 -1.56 5.10
CA GLY A 49 -21.33 -0.46 4.15
C GLY A 49 -21.08 -0.95 2.73
N THR A 50 -21.52 -0.19 1.73
CA THR A 50 -21.43 -0.53 0.30
C THR A 50 -20.10 -0.15 -0.33
N LYS A 51 -19.34 0.74 0.31
CA LYS A 51 -18.10 1.33 -0.24
C LYS A 51 -16.90 0.97 0.62
N CYS A 52 -15.79 0.69 -0.05
CA CYS A 52 -14.48 0.55 0.59
C CYS A 52 -14.10 1.86 1.28
N SER A 53 -13.70 1.79 2.56
CA SER A 53 -13.33 2.95 3.38
C SER A 53 -12.05 3.67 2.90
N HIS A 54 -11.25 3.06 2.01
CA HIS A 54 -10.06 3.67 1.43
C HIS A 54 -10.44 4.77 0.43
N TYR A 55 -10.76 4.41 -0.82
CA TYR A 55 -11.14 5.36 -1.89
C TYR A 55 -12.54 5.09 -2.48
N GLY A 56 -13.44 4.47 -1.71
CA GLY A 56 -14.87 4.41 -2.06
C GLY A 56 -15.27 3.37 -3.11
N ALA A 57 -14.41 2.41 -3.44
CA ALA A 57 -14.71 1.34 -4.38
C ALA A 57 -16.00 0.58 -3.97
N PRO A 58 -16.95 0.30 -4.90
CA PRO A 58 -18.13 -0.50 -4.59
C PRO A 58 -17.72 -1.92 -4.18
N LEU A 59 -18.03 -2.32 -2.95
CA LEU A 59 -17.63 -3.62 -2.41
C LEU A 59 -18.40 -4.80 -3.02
N VAL A 60 -19.61 -4.55 -3.54
CA VAL A 60 -20.37 -5.56 -4.30
C VAL A 60 -19.63 -6.04 -5.55
N ASN A 61 -18.75 -5.22 -6.11
CA ASN A 61 -17.90 -5.59 -7.25
C ASN A 61 -16.58 -6.24 -6.81
N GLY A 62 -16.39 -6.47 -5.51
CA GLY A 62 -15.19 -7.08 -4.93
C GLY A 62 -15.19 -8.61 -5.03
N ALA A 63 -14.20 -9.21 -4.36
CA ALA A 63 -14.12 -10.66 -4.20
C ALA A 63 -14.61 -11.04 -2.79
N LEU A 64 -15.65 -11.87 -2.71
CA LEU A 64 -16.09 -12.46 -1.43
C LEU A 64 -15.23 -13.69 -1.11
N GLY A 65 -14.46 -13.59 -0.04
CA GLY A 65 -13.68 -14.69 0.53
C GLY A 65 -14.40 -15.36 1.70
N ASN A 66 -13.66 -16.13 2.50
CA ASN A 66 -14.20 -16.72 3.73
C ASN A 66 -14.28 -15.67 4.85
N GLY A 67 -15.48 -15.17 5.13
CA GLY A 67 -15.77 -14.22 6.20
C GLY A 67 -15.37 -12.78 5.91
N ARG A 68 -14.94 -12.45 4.69
CA ARG A 68 -14.46 -11.11 4.32
C ARG A 68 -14.71 -10.76 2.86
N VAL A 69 -14.80 -9.47 2.56
CA VAL A 69 -14.85 -8.94 1.20
C VAL A 69 -13.55 -8.18 0.87
N ARG A 70 -12.93 -8.50 -0.26
CA ARG A 70 -11.75 -7.81 -0.81
C ARG A 70 -12.18 -6.78 -1.83
N CYS A 71 -11.75 -5.53 -1.60
CA CYS A 71 -11.96 -4.40 -2.48
C CYS A 71 -11.38 -4.65 -3.88
N PRO A 72 -12.14 -4.39 -4.95
CA PRO A 72 -11.69 -4.66 -6.32
C PRO A 72 -10.59 -3.70 -6.78
N TRP A 73 -10.52 -2.49 -6.20
CA TRP A 73 -9.60 -1.46 -6.68
C TRP A 73 -8.20 -1.57 -6.10
N HIS A 74 -8.09 -1.68 -4.78
CA HIS A 74 -6.82 -1.55 -4.07
C HIS A 74 -6.49 -2.75 -3.18
N GLY A 75 -7.40 -3.73 -3.07
CA GLY A 75 -7.16 -4.96 -2.32
C GLY A 75 -7.46 -4.91 -0.82
N ALA A 76 -7.91 -3.79 -0.26
CA ALA A 76 -8.34 -3.70 1.15
C ALA A 76 -9.41 -4.76 1.49
N CYS A 77 -9.33 -5.42 2.64
CA CYS A 77 -10.31 -6.42 3.06
C CYS A 77 -11.08 -5.99 4.29
N PHE A 78 -12.35 -6.34 4.34
CA PHE A 78 -13.23 -6.07 5.47
C PHE A 78 -13.95 -7.34 5.91
N ASN A 79 -13.94 -7.60 7.21
CA ASN A 79 -14.71 -8.69 7.81
C ASN A 79 -16.22 -8.45 7.56
N ILE A 80 -16.95 -9.45 7.05
CA ILE A 80 -18.37 -9.26 6.71
C ILE A 80 -19.29 -9.14 7.94
N LYS A 81 -18.85 -9.62 9.11
CA LYS A 81 -19.62 -9.60 10.36
C LYS A 81 -19.36 -8.35 11.17
N THR A 82 -18.08 -7.99 11.32
CA THR A 82 -17.70 -6.84 12.15
C THR A 82 -17.55 -5.57 11.32
N GLY A 83 -17.24 -5.68 10.03
CA GLY A 83 -16.86 -4.55 9.17
C GLY A 83 -15.42 -4.08 9.41
N ASP A 84 -14.69 -4.71 10.32
CA ASP A 84 -13.31 -4.33 10.62
C ASP A 84 -12.44 -4.53 9.38
N ILE A 85 -11.55 -3.58 9.12
CA ILE A 85 -10.49 -3.75 8.13
C ILE A 85 -9.58 -4.90 8.58
N GLU A 86 -9.28 -5.83 7.68
CA GLU A 86 -8.46 -7.04 7.91
C GLU A 86 -7.19 -7.06 7.07
N ASP A 87 -7.24 -6.44 5.90
CA ASP A 87 -6.13 -6.27 4.96
C ASP A 87 -6.21 -4.87 4.35
N PHE A 88 -5.10 -4.37 3.86
CA PHE A 88 -4.88 -2.95 3.57
C PHE A 88 -4.73 -2.73 2.05
N PRO A 89 -4.84 -1.50 1.51
CA PRO A 89 -4.72 -0.17 2.13
C PRO A 89 -6.03 0.41 2.68
N GLY A 90 -5.91 1.40 3.56
CA GLY A 90 -7.03 2.04 4.28
C GLY A 90 -6.77 2.01 5.78
N LEU A 91 -7.44 2.87 6.55
CA LEU A 91 -7.27 2.91 8.00
C LEU A 91 -8.59 2.67 8.75
N ASP A 92 -9.70 3.01 8.10
CA ASP A 92 -11.01 2.93 8.70
C ASP A 92 -11.68 1.60 8.36
N SER A 93 -12.51 1.13 9.28
CA SER A 93 -13.41 0.00 9.05
C SER A 93 -14.66 0.47 8.31
N VAL A 94 -15.49 -0.45 7.85
CA VAL A 94 -16.82 -0.14 7.32
C VAL A 94 -17.89 -0.37 8.41
N PRO A 95 -19.00 0.38 8.39
CA PRO A 95 -20.10 0.14 9.31
C PRO A 95 -20.76 -1.21 9.02
N THR A 96 -21.31 -1.83 10.07
CA THR A 96 -22.21 -2.98 9.97
C THR A 96 -23.56 -2.62 10.57
N TYR A 97 -24.59 -3.31 10.11
CA TYR A 97 -25.97 -3.04 10.48
C TYR A 97 -26.58 -4.27 11.13
N GLN A 98 -27.55 -4.05 12.02
CA GLN A 98 -28.23 -5.15 12.70
C GLN A 98 -29.12 -5.86 11.69
N VAL A 99 -29.04 -7.19 11.64
CA VAL A 99 -29.82 -8.03 10.73
C VAL A 99 -30.66 -9.00 11.55
N GLU A 100 -31.94 -9.08 11.21
CA GLU A 100 -32.87 -10.09 11.70
C GLU A 100 -33.51 -10.78 10.49
N VAL A 101 -33.54 -12.11 10.50
CA VAL A 101 -34.29 -12.89 9.49
C VAL A 101 -35.56 -13.40 10.15
N THR A 102 -36.72 -12.95 9.66
CA THR A 102 -38.01 -13.34 10.24
C THR A 102 -38.36 -14.80 9.91
N PRO A 103 -39.32 -15.41 10.62
CA PRO A 103 -39.82 -16.75 10.27
C PRO A 103 -40.38 -16.87 8.85
N SER A 104 -40.87 -15.76 8.26
CA SER A 104 -41.34 -15.68 6.86
C SER A 104 -40.20 -15.51 5.85
N GLY A 105 -38.94 -15.55 6.31
CA GLY A 105 -37.74 -15.40 5.49
C GLY A 105 -37.44 -13.96 5.05
N ASP A 106 -38.06 -12.95 5.67
CA ASP A 106 -37.78 -11.55 5.40
C ASP A 106 -36.48 -11.12 6.09
N VAL A 107 -35.60 -10.44 5.36
CA VAL A 107 -34.38 -9.85 5.91
C VAL A 107 -34.72 -8.43 6.36
N LYS A 108 -34.78 -8.23 7.67
CA LYS A 108 -34.97 -6.92 8.30
C LYS A 108 -33.61 -6.37 8.71
N VAL A 109 -33.34 -5.11 8.37
CA VAL A 109 -32.09 -4.43 8.73
C VAL A 109 -32.39 -3.17 9.51
N LYS A 110 -31.61 -2.91 10.56
CA LYS A 110 -31.63 -1.66 11.33
C LYS A 110 -30.25 -1.01 11.30
N ALA A 111 -30.21 0.25 10.87
CA ALA A 111 -28.98 1.01 10.70
C ALA A 111 -29.10 2.41 11.34
N ARG A 112 -27.97 2.92 11.82
CA ARG A 112 -27.87 4.32 12.27
C ARG A 112 -27.67 5.21 11.04
N LYS A 113 -28.45 6.29 10.91
CA LYS A 113 -28.40 7.17 9.71
C LYS A 113 -27.00 7.73 9.44
N SER A 114 -26.28 8.13 10.49
CA SER A 114 -24.90 8.64 10.35
C SER A 114 -23.95 7.64 9.69
N ASP A 115 -24.16 6.34 9.92
CA ASP A 115 -23.27 5.30 9.44
C ASP A 115 -23.54 5.01 7.96
N LEU A 116 -24.80 5.12 7.53
CA LEU A 116 -25.21 5.07 6.12
C LEU A 116 -24.59 6.22 5.33
N THR A 117 -24.54 7.43 5.89
CA THR A 117 -23.89 8.57 5.21
C THR A 117 -22.37 8.44 5.21
N ALA A 118 -21.76 8.05 6.34
CA ALA A 118 -20.30 8.03 6.48
C ALA A 118 -19.63 6.92 5.67
N GLN A 119 -20.24 5.73 5.58
CA GLN A 119 -19.70 4.52 4.93
C GLN A 119 -18.33 4.05 5.45
N LYS A 120 -17.83 4.66 6.52
CA LYS A 120 -16.59 4.31 7.21
C LYS A 120 -16.72 4.62 8.70
N ARG A 121 -15.94 3.92 9.52
CA ARG A 121 -15.88 4.13 10.97
C ARG A 121 -14.47 3.86 11.50
N LEU A 122 -14.11 4.56 12.55
CA LEU A 122 -12.92 4.20 13.33
C LEU A 122 -13.22 2.95 14.17
N LYS A 123 -12.29 1.99 14.21
CA LYS A 123 -12.37 0.88 15.17
C LYS A 123 -12.17 1.44 16.58
N GLN A 124 -12.89 0.90 17.56
CA GLN A 124 -12.77 1.35 18.94
C GLN A 124 -11.34 1.16 19.44
N MET A 125 -10.83 2.14 20.19
CA MET A 125 -9.46 2.16 20.70
C MET A 125 -9.45 2.25 22.22
N ALA A 126 -8.53 1.53 22.84
CA ALA A 126 -8.21 1.65 24.25
C ALA A 126 -7.64 3.03 24.56
N LYS A 127 -7.87 3.48 25.80
CA LYS A 127 -7.25 4.69 26.32
C LYS A 127 -5.93 4.34 27.01
N ARG A 128 -5.02 5.31 27.05
CA ARG A 128 -3.81 5.20 27.85
C ARG A 128 -4.18 5.10 29.34
N ASP A 129 -3.64 4.09 30.01
CA ASP A 129 -3.69 3.92 31.47
C ASP A 129 -2.34 4.34 32.06
N PRO A 130 -2.28 5.40 32.88
CA PRO A 130 -1.04 5.84 33.53
C PRO A 130 -0.38 4.78 34.43
N ASN A 131 -1.12 3.77 34.90
CA ASN A 131 -0.58 2.71 35.75
C ASN A 131 0.09 1.58 34.95
N ASN A 132 -0.12 1.51 33.64
CA ASN A 132 0.55 0.55 32.77
C ASN A 132 1.92 1.10 32.33
N ASN A 133 2.96 0.63 33.01
CA ASN A 133 4.34 1.07 32.80
C ASN A 133 5.01 0.51 31.53
N ASN A 134 4.33 -0.35 30.75
CA ASN A 134 4.89 -0.84 29.50
C ASN A 134 5.00 0.27 28.47
N THR A 135 6.14 0.35 27.79
CA THR A 135 6.39 1.32 26.71
C THR A 135 6.70 0.60 25.42
N PHE A 136 5.86 0.79 24.40
CA PHE A 136 6.10 0.28 23.06
C PHE A 136 6.58 1.42 22.17
N VAL A 137 7.76 1.24 21.57
CA VAL A 137 8.39 2.23 20.69
C VAL A 137 8.25 1.78 19.25
N ILE A 138 7.90 2.70 18.36
CA ILE A 138 7.76 2.47 16.93
C ILE A 138 8.70 3.44 16.21
N VAL A 139 9.63 2.93 15.42
CA VAL A 139 10.65 3.71 14.72
C VAL A 139 10.29 3.81 13.25
N GLY A 140 9.83 4.99 12.83
CA GLY A 140 9.34 5.28 11.49
C GLY A 140 7.82 5.50 11.49
N SER A 141 7.37 6.62 10.92
CA SER A 141 5.97 7.07 10.90
C SER A 141 5.24 6.84 9.57
N GLY A 142 5.76 5.94 8.71
CA GLY A 142 5.07 5.53 7.48
C GLY A 142 3.85 4.63 7.74
N ALA A 143 3.29 4.06 6.67
CA ALA A 143 2.17 3.10 6.69
C ALA A 143 2.28 2.05 7.82
N ALA A 144 3.40 1.33 7.86
CA ALA A 144 3.65 0.29 8.87
C ALA A 144 3.61 0.84 10.30
N GLY A 145 4.31 1.95 10.56
CA GLY A 145 4.40 2.52 11.90
C GLY A 145 3.08 3.05 12.42
N LEU A 146 2.34 3.79 11.58
CA LEU A 146 1.00 4.29 11.94
C LEU A 146 0.06 3.14 12.26
N VAL A 147 -0.05 2.13 11.38
CA VAL A 147 -0.98 1.02 11.61
C VAL A 147 -0.58 0.18 12.81
N CYS A 148 0.72 0.04 13.10
CA CYS A 148 1.17 -0.56 14.35
C CYS A 148 0.63 0.22 15.57
N ALA A 149 0.83 1.54 15.60
CA ALA A 149 0.34 2.39 16.69
C ALA A 149 -1.18 2.33 16.87
N GLU A 150 -1.95 2.38 15.77
CA GLU A 150 -3.40 2.25 15.79
C GLU A 150 -3.84 0.86 16.27
N THR A 151 -3.23 -0.20 15.74
CA THR A 151 -3.59 -1.59 16.07
C THR A 151 -3.34 -1.87 17.54
N LEU A 152 -2.22 -1.39 18.11
CA LEU A 152 -1.97 -1.50 19.56
C LEU A 152 -3.15 -0.96 20.39
N ARG A 153 -3.65 0.23 20.04
CA ARG A 153 -4.82 0.80 20.72
C ARG A 153 -6.11 0.06 20.41
N GLN A 154 -6.33 -0.35 19.17
CA GLN A 154 -7.53 -1.10 18.76
C GLN A 154 -7.65 -2.46 19.45
N GLU A 155 -6.52 -3.07 19.81
CA GLU A 155 -6.44 -4.40 20.40
C GLU A 155 -6.18 -4.37 21.92
N GLY A 156 -6.36 -3.21 22.56
CA GLY A 156 -6.43 -3.13 24.02
C GLY A 156 -5.15 -2.70 24.73
N PHE A 157 -4.05 -2.43 24.03
CA PHE A 157 -2.82 -1.95 24.69
C PHE A 157 -3.07 -0.59 25.34
N SER A 158 -2.94 -0.53 26.66
CA SER A 158 -3.15 0.68 27.46
C SER A 158 -1.85 1.39 27.88
N GLY A 159 -0.68 0.78 27.65
CA GLY A 159 0.63 1.34 28.01
C GLY A 159 1.05 2.54 27.15
N LYS A 160 2.28 3.03 27.34
CA LYS A 160 2.83 4.15 26.55
C LYS A 160 3.16 3.68 25.13
N VAL A 161 2.70 4.43 24.12
CA VAL A 161 3.06 4.21 22.71
C VAL A 161 3.81 5.45 22.23
N VAL A 162 5.02 5.27 21.70
CA VAL A 162 5.86 6.35 21.16
C VAL A 162 6.18 6.06 19.70
N LEU A 163 5.75 6.96 18.81
CA LEU A 163 6.01 6.92 17.38
C LEU A 163 7.11 7.94 17.04
N VAL A 164 8.29 7.45 16.71
CA VAL A 164 9.48 8.24 16.41
C VAL A 164 9.67 8.35 14.90
N THR A 165 10.01 9.53 14.39
CA THR A 165 10.28 9.73 12.97
C THR A 165 11.35 10.78 12.71
N ALA A 166 12.09 10.58 11.63
CA ALA A 166 13.11 11.52 11.15
C ALA A 166 12.51 12.76 10.49
N GLU A 167 11.26 12.67 10.01
CA GLU A 167 10.61 13.77 9.30
C GLU A 167 9.89 14.73 10.25
N LYS A 168 9.69 15.98 9.81
CA LYS A 168 8.93 17.01 10.54
C LYS A 168 7.41 16.84 10.48
N TYR A 169 6.93 15.88 9.68
CA TYR A 169 5.51 15.68 9.42
C TYR A 169 4.93 14.50 10.23
N LEU A 170 3.66 14.64 10.64
CA LEU A 170 2.85 13.51 11.09
C LEU A 170 2.69 12.46 9.96
N PRO A 171 2.38 11.20 10.28
CA PRO A 171 2.10 10.16 9.28
C PRO A 171 1.20 10.64 8.13
N TYR A 172 1.65 10.43 6.90
CA TYR A 172 0.98 10.89 5.68
C TYR A 172 1.06 9.86 4.55
N ASP A 173 0.15 9.96 3.58
CA ASP A 173 0.03 9.05 2.44
C ASP A 173 1.14 9.30 1.41
N ARG A 174 2.21 8.48 1.46
CA ARG A 174 3.34 8.60 0.54
C ARG A 174 2.99 8.24 -0.90
N VAL A 175 1.92 7.49 -1.15
CA VAL A 175 1.56 7.13 -2.54
C VAL A 175 1.06 8.31 -3.35
N LYS A 176 0.77 9.44 -2.67
CA LYS A 176 0.39 10.72 -3.28
C LYS A 176 1.60 11.48 -3.84
N LEU A 177 2.79 11.31 -3.28
CA LEU A 177 3.93 12.17 -3.59
C LEU A 177 4.34 12.12 -5.06
N SER A 178 4.35 10.93 -5.68
CA SER A 178 4.68 10.78 -7.11
C SER A 178 3.53 11.12 -8.07
N LYS A 179 2.31 11.32 -7.56
CA LYS A 179 1.10 11.57 -8.35
C LYS A 179 0.61 13.01 -8.23
N PHE A 180 1.02 13.71 -7.18
CA PHE A 180 0.61 15.07 -6.82
C PHE A 180 1.78 15.76 -6.10
N LEU A 181 2.81 16.19 -6.84
CA LEU A 181 4.02 16.80 -6.26
C LEU A 181 3.73 18.12 -5.52
N ASP A 182 2.60 18.76 -5.81
CA ASP A 182 2.07 19.97 -5.19
C ASP A 182 1.21 19.72 -3.94
N SER A 183 1.14 18.48 -3.45
CA SER A 183 0.39 18.13 -2.24
C SER A 183 0.91 18.87 -1.01
N THR A 184 0.04 19.20 -0.06
CA THR A 184 0.42 19.78 1.24
C THR A 184 0.21 18.77 2.36
N ALA A 185 0.98 18.88 3.45
CA ALA A 185 0.96 17.91 4.55
C ALA A 185 -0.45 17.68 5.11
N ASP A 186 -1.24 18.75 5.27
CA ASP A 186 -2.62 18.71 5.80
C ASP A 186 -3.60 17.94 4.90
N LYS A 187 -3.38 17.94 3.58
CA LYS A 187 -4.23 17.23 2.60
C LYS A 187 -3.94 15.75 2.52
N ILE A 188 -2.71 15.33 2.84
CA ILE A 188 -2.26 13.95 2.70
C ILE A 188 -1.93 13.28 4.04
N GLN A 189 -2.04 13.99 5.17
CA GLN A 189 -1.93 13.37 6.50
C GLN A 189 -2.96 12.26 6.66
N LEU A 190 -2.54 11.16 7.26
CA LEU A 190 -3.37 9.96 7.43
C LEU A 190 -4.34 10.12 8.61
N ARG A 191 -3.93 10.86 9.63
CA ARG A 191 -4.74 11.25 10.79
C ARG A 191 -4.41 12.68 11.21
N PRO A 192 -5.40 13.47 11.68
CA PRO A 192 -5.15 14.80 12.21
C PRO A 192 -4.40 14.74 13.54
N ALA A 193 -3.70 15.81 13.92
CA ALA A 193 -2.96 15.87 15.20
C ALA A 193 -3.80 15.49 16.43
N ALA A 194 -5.08 15.89 16.45
CA ALA A 194 -6.01 15.57 17.54
C ALA A 194 -6.18 14.06 17.79
N PHE A 195 -6.08 13.24 16.74
CA PHE A 195 -6.21 11.79 16.83
C PHE A 195 -5.14 11.17 17.74
N TYR A 196 -3.87 11.55 17.54
CA TYR A 196 -2.76 11.02 18.32
C TYR A 196 -2.89 11.41 19.80
N LYS A 197 -3.32 12.65 20.07
CA LYS A 197 -3.59 13.13 21.43
C LYS A 197 -4.75 12.37 22.08
N GLU A 198 -5.86 12.20 21.37
CA GLU A 198 -7.05 11.49 21.88
C GLU A 198 -6.75 10.04 22.27
N HIS A 199 -5.90 9.36 21.50
CA HIS A 199 -5.55 7.96 21.72
C HIS A 199 -4.23 7.76 22.47
N GLY A 200 -3.65 8.84 23.02
CA GLY A 200 -2.42 8.79 23.81
C GLY A 200 -1.25 8.15 23.06
N ILE A 201 -1.09 8.47 21.78
CA ILE A 201 0.05 8.11 20.95
C ILE A 201 1.00 9.31 20.93
N GLU A 202 2.18 9.17 21.52
CA GLU A 202 3.20 10.21 21.54
C GLU A 202 3.94 10.21 20.21
N THR A 203 4.03 11.36 19.53
CA THR A 203 4.74 11.49 18.26
C THR A 203 6.00 12.34 18.45
N MET A 204 7.17 11.77 18.15
CA MET A 204 8.46 12.46 18.18
C MET A 204 8.94 12.66 16.73
N THR A 205 8.77 13.87 16.21
CA THR A 205 9.21 14.27 14.86
C THR A 205 10.64 14.80 14.88
N GLU A 206 11.31 14.81 13.72
CA GLU A 206 12.69 15.32 13.57
C GLU A 206 13.71 14.65 14.52
N CYS A 207 13.42 13.41 14.93
CA CYS A 207 14.20 12.65 15.88
C CYS A 207 14.62 11.30 15.25
N PRO A 208 15.49 11.27 14.22
CA PRO A 208 15.98 10.01 13.68
C PRO A 208 16.63 9.13 14.75
N ALA A 209 16.38 7.83 14.68
CA ALA A 209 17.09 6.83 15.46
C ALA A 209 18.54 6.71 14.98
N THR A 210 19.48 6.67 15.91
CA THR A 210 20.93 6.62 15.64
C THR A 210 21.61 5.36 16.17
N GLY A 211 20.92 4.57 16.98
CA GLY A 211 21.41 3.28 17.45
C GLY A 211 20.36 2.51 18.24
N LEU A 212 20.53 1.19 18.33
CA LEU A 212 19.66 0.31 19.10
C LEU A 212 20.49 -0.60 20.02
N ASP A 213 20.23 -0.51 21.32
CA ASP A 213 20.77 -1.41 22.33
C ASP A 213 19.67 -2.40 22.75
N THR A 214 19.77 -3.63 22.25
CA THR A 214 18.75 -4.67 22.51
C THR A 214 18.88 -5.32 23.87
N GLU A 215 20.06 -5.24 24.50
CA GLU A 215 20.31 -5.80 25.84
C GLU A 215 19.76 -4.86 26.91
N ALA A 216 20.11 -3.57 26.83
CA ALA A 216 19.58 -2.53 27.72
C ALA A 216 18.15 -2.11 27.35
N LYS A 217 17.61 -2.57 26.21
CA LYS A 217 16.32 -2.19 25.62
C LYS A 217 16.16 -0.68 25.48
N LYS A 218 17.12 -0.05 24.81
CA LYS A 218 17.17 1.41 24.60
C LYS A 218 17.35 1.77 23.13
N LEU A 219 16.53 2.70 22.65
CA LEU A 219 16.70 3.36 21.36
C LEU A 219 17.45 4.68 21.57
N LYS A 220 18.52 4.90 20.81
CA LYS A 220 19.27 6.16 20.79
C LYS A 220 18.71 7.08 19.71
N LEU A 221 18.54 8.36 20.03
CA LEU A 221 18.01 9.37 19.12
C LEU A 221 19.08 10.43 18.78
N SER A 222 18.90 11.11 17.67
CA SER A 222 19.83 12.16 17.20
C SER A 222 19.91 13.40 18.09
N ASN A 223 18.89 13.63 18.93
CA ASN A 223 18.86 14.73 19.88
C ASN A 223 19.63 14.42 21.19
N GLY A 224 20.25 13.23 21.30
CA GLY A 224 20.96 12.76 22.49
C GLY A 224 20.09 12.00 23.49
N ASP A 225 18.76 12.01 23.32
CA ASP A 225 17.84 11.28 24.18
C ASP A 225 17.93 9.77 23.96
N HIS A 226 17.47 9.04 24.99
CA HIS A 226 17.32 7.59 24.96
C HIS A 226 15.90 7.20 25.35
N LEU A 227 15.26 6.35 24.56
CA LEU A 227 13.95 5.78 24.87
C LEU A 227 14.10 4.34 25.35
N SER A 228 13.67 4.06 26.58
CA SER A 228 13.55 2.68 27.07
C SER A 228 12.26 2.06 26.55
N TYR A 229 12.29 0.76 26.23
CA TYR A 229 11.12 0.07 25.69
C TYR A 229 10.91 -1.32 26.32
N SER A 230 9.65 -1.73 26.45
CA SER A 230 9.25 -3.12 26.68
C SER A 230 9.32 -3.94 25.40
N SER A 231 8.91 -3.33 24.28
CA SER A 231 8.94 -3.89 22.93
C SER A 231 9.14 -2.78 21.89
N ILE A 232 9.80 -3.08 20.77
CA ILE A 232 10.10 -2.09 19.72
C ILE A 232 9.76 -2.63 18.32
N PHE A 233 9.18 -1.77 17.48
CA PHE A 233 8.91 -2.06 16.07
C PHE A 233 9.68 -1.10 15.16
N ILE A 234 10.50 -1.65 14.27
CA ILE A 234 11.35 -0.89 13.34
C ILE A 234 10.71 -0.89 11.95
N ALA A 235 10.37 0.29 11.46
CA ALA A 235 9.62 0.52 10.23
C ALA A 235 10.15 1.75 9.46
N THR A 236 11.48 1.88 9.38
CA THR A 236 12.19 3.06 8.85
C THR A 236 12.13 3.20 7.32
N GLY A 237 11.65 2.18 6.62
CA GLY A 237 11.40 2.24 5.18
C GLY A 237 12.66 2.33 4.33
N SER A 238 12.53 2.94 3.15
CA SER A 238 13.56 2.99 2.11
C SER A 238 14.13 4.38 1.86
N ILE A 239 15.36 4.43 1.35
CA ILE A 239 16.10 5.61 0.90
C ILE A 239 16.30 5.52 -0.62
N PRO A 240 15.95 6.53 -1.44
CA PRO A 240 16.18 6.51 -2.88
C PRO A 240 17.66 6.33 -3.24
N ARG A 241 17.94 5.57 -4.31
CA ARG A 241 19.31 5.46 -4.83
C ARG A 241 19.68 6.70 -5.62
N ARG A 242 20.89 7.19 -5.36
CA ARG A 242 21.60 8.12 -6.24
C ARG A 242 22.69 7.35 -6.99
N PRO A 243 22.83 7.52 -8.31
CA PRO A 243 23.86 6.85 -9.08
C PRO A 243 25.22 7.52 -8.82
N ASP A 244 26.30 6.75 -8.87
CA ASP A 244 27.66 7.28 -8.84
C ASP A 244 28.06 7.68 -10.27
N LEU A 245 27.66 8.89 -10.68
CA LEU A 245 27.90 9.44 -12.02
C LEU A 245 28.42 10.88 -11.91
N PRO A 246 29.32 11.31 -12.82
CA PRO A 246 29.77 12.70 -12.85
C PRO A 246 28.60 13.68 -12.98
N GLY A 247 28.61 14.73 -12.16
CA GLY A 247 27.59 15.78 -12.14
C GLY A 247 26.31 15.45 -11.38
N VAL A 248 26.18 14.26 -10.76
CA VAL A 248 24.94 13.88 -10.02
C VAL A 248 24.59 14.82 -8.86
N ASN A 249 25.57 15.57 -8.35
CA ASN A 249 25.42 16.52 -7.25
C ASN A 249 25.12 17.95 -7.71
N LEU A 250 24.96 18.20 -9.02
CA LEU A 250 24.48 19.49 -9.52
C LEU A 250 23.07 19.79 -8.94
N ALA A 251 22.75 21.08 -8.81
CA ALA A 251 21.40 21.50 -8.45
C ALA A 251 20.38 21.07 -9.51
N ASN A 252 19.10 21.03 -9.10
CA ASN A 252 17.96 20.54 -9.89
C ASN A 252 18.00 19.05 -10.28
N ILE A 253 18.79 18.24 -9.56
CA ILE A 253 18.75 16.78 -9.62
C ILE A 253 18.13 16.24 -8.33
N PHE A 254 16.94 15.67 -8.45
CA PHE A 254 16.10 15.28 -7.33
C PHE A 254 15.90 13.78 -7.24
N THR A 255 15.74 13.29 -6.02
CA THR A 255 15.11 12.00 -5.70
C THR A 255 13.70 12.27 -5.18
N LEU A 256 12.83 11.26 -5.09
CA LEU A 256 11.48 11.41 -4.55
C LEU A 256 11.15 10.35 -3.51
N ARG A 257 11.03 10.75 -2.24
CA ARG A 257 10.58 9.89 -1.12
C ARG A 257 9.80 10.63 -0.04
N SER A 258 10.22 11.85 0.27
CA SER A 258 9.63 12.70 1.30
C SER A 258 8.70 13.76 0.70
N LEU A 259 7.88 14.41 1.54
CA LEU A 259 7.09 15.55 1.11
C LEU A 259 7.98 16.74 0.70
N ASP A 260 9.11 16.92 1.39
CA ASP A 260 10.09 17.96 1.05
C ASP A 260 10.74 17.71 -0.31
N ASP A 261 10.98 16.45 -0.69
CA ASP A 261 11.44 16.09 -2.04
C ASP A 261 10.41 16.49 -3.10
N ALA A 262 9.13 16.17 -2.86
CA ALA A 262 8.04 16.48 -3.78
C ALA A 262 7.91 17.99 -3.99
N HIS A 263 7.98 18.78 -2.92
CA HIS A 263 7.98 20.25 -2.99
C HIS A 263 9.21 20.79 -3.72
N SER A 264 10.39 20.23 -3.45
CA SER A 264 11.63 20.65 -4.11
C SER A 264 11.55 20.44 -5.62
N ILE A 265 11.01 19.29 -6.07
CA ILE A 265 10.76 19.05 -7.49
C ILE A 265 9.74 20.05 -8.02
N ASN A 266 8.58 20.16 -7.37
CA ASN A 266 7.49 21.01 -7.85
C ASN A 266 7.90 22.50 -7.99
N ASN A 267 8.71 23.01 -7.06
CA ASN A 267 9.20 24.38 -7.07
C ASN A 267 10.25 24.64 -8.17
N ALA A 268 10.94 23.60 -8.65
CA ALA A 268 11.88 23.70 -9.76
C ALA A 268 11.20 23.62 -11.14
N LEU A 269 9.92 23.23 -11.20
CA LEU A 269 9.18 23.14 -12.46
C LEU A 269 8.68 24.51 -12.92
N SER A 270 8.85 24.79 -14.21
CA SER A 270 8.23 25.91 -14.93
C SER A 270 7.71 25.43 -16.28
N THR A 271 6.93 26.29 -16.97
CA THR A 271 6.46 26.00 -18.33
C THR A 271 7.59 25.82 -19.33
N ASP A 272 8.79 26.31 -19.04
CA ASP A 272 9.99 26.19 -19.89
C ASP A 272 10.86 24.97 -19.53
N SER A 273 10.54 24.24 -18.46
CA SER A 273 11.35 23.10 -18.00
C SER A 273 11.42 21.96 -19.03
N GLU A 274 12.64 21.49 -19.28
CA GLU A 274 12.92 20.23 -19.96
C GLU A 274 13.30 19.19 -18.89
N VAL A 275 12.30 18.40 -18.50
CA VAL A 275 12.41 17.43 -17.41
C VAL A 275 12.91 16.09 -17.95
N VAL A 276 13.97 15.56 -17.33
CA VAL A 276 14.40 14.18 -17.51
C VAL A 276 14.03 13.36 -16.29
N VAL A 277 13.33 12.26 -16.51
CA VAL A 277 13.13 11.22 -15.50
C VAL A 277 14.07 10.06 -15.81
N TYR A 278 14.99 9.75 -14.90
CA TYR A 278 15.90 8.63 -15.06
C TYR A 278 15.37 7.39 -14.31
N GLY A 279 14.75 6.48 -15.05
CA GLY A 279 14.11 5.26 -14.55
C GLY A 279 12.69 5.08 -15.08
N SER A 280 12.41 3.90 -15.65
CA SER A 280 11.15 3.57 -16.33
C SER A 280 10.27 2.60 -15.51
N SER A 281 10.25 2.77 -14.19
CA SER A 281 9.41 2.02 -13.24
C SER A 281 8.45 2.96 -12.50
N PHE A 282 7.77 2.49 -11.45
CA PHE A 282 6.59 3.13 -10.87
C PHE A 282 6.77 4.62 -10.54
N ILE A 283 7.68 4.97 -9.63
CA ILE A 283 7.87 6.37 -9.19
C ILE A 283 8.26 7.27 -10.36
N GLY A 284 9.18 6.82 -11.22
CA GLY A 284 9.62 7.59 -12.38
C GLY A 284 8.49 7.84 -13.37
N MET A 285 7.76 6.79 -13.76
CA MET A 285 6.65 6.91 -14.70
C MET A 285 5.48 7.73 -14.13
N GLU A 286 5.19 7.61 -12.83
CA GLU A 286 4.18 8.47 -12.17
C GLU A 286 4.61 9.94 -12.17
N ALA A 287 5.87 10.24 -11.82
CA ALA A 287 6.40 11.61 -11.85
C ALA A 287 6.42 12.20 -13.27
N ALA A 288 6.79 11.39 -14.28
CA ALA A 288 6.73 11.79 -15.68
C ALA A 288 5.29 12.12 -16.11
N ALA A 289 4.31 11.31 -15.68
CA ALA A 289 2.90 11.57 -15.96
C ALA A 289 2.38 12.84 -15.27
N TYR A 290 2.83 13.13 -14.03
CA TYR A 290 2.49 14.37 -13.33
C TYR A 290 3.06 15.62 -14.01
N CYS A 291 4.30 15.56 -14.48
CA CYS A 291 4.97 16.70 -15.13
C CYS A 291 4.39 16.97 -16.53
N ASN A 292 3.90 15.94 -17.21
CA ASN A 292 3.39 16.06 -18.57
C ASN A 292 2.24 17.09 -18.67
N GLY A 293 2.32 17.99 -19.65
CA GLY A 293 1.37 19.09 -19.83
C GLY A 293 1.54 20.28 -18.88
N LYS A 294 2.51 20.25 -17.94
CA LYS A 294 2.87 21.37 -17.06
C LYS A 294 4.21 22.04 -17.42
N VAL A 295 5.03 21.35 -18.19
CA VAL A 295 6.39 21.74 -18.57
C VAL A 295 6.58 21.64 -20.08
N LYS A 296 7.65 22.25 -20.61
CA LYS A 296 7.96 22.27 -22.05
C LYS A 296 8.14 20.86 -22.62
N LYS A 297 8.84 19.99 -21.90
CA LYS A 297 9.16 18.64 -22.37
C LYS A 297 9.42 17.68 -21.23
N VAL A 298 8.94 16.45 -21.35
CA VAL A 298 9.28 15.33 -20.46
C VAL A 298 9.95 14.22 -21.25
N THR A 299 11.12 13.80 -20.81
CA THR A 299 11.83 12.63 -21.34
C THR A 299 12.03 11.60 -20.23
N VAL A 300 11.68 10.34 -20.47
CA VAL A 300 12.04 9.22 -19.60
C VAL A 300 13.23 8.48 -20.21
N VAL A 301 14.29 8.29 -19.44
CA VAL A 301 15.46 7.49 -19.81
C VAL A 301 15.40 6.16 -19.04
N GLY A 302 15.48 5.04 -19.76
CA GLY A 302 15.38 3.71 -19.16
C GLY A 302 16.30 2.69 -19.83
N ARG A 303 16.92 1.82 -19.02
CA ARG A 303 17.83 0.78 -19.49
C ARG A 303 17.13 -0.38 -20.21
N SER A 304 15.87 -0.63 -19.88
CA SER A 304 15.09 -1.75 -20.44
C SER A 304 14.50 -1.36 -21.80
N ALA A 305 14.09 -2.36 -22.60
CA ALA A 305 13.45 -2.12 -23.89
C ALA A 305 12.08 -1.43 -23.77
N VAL A 306 11.33 -1.75 -22.72
CA VAL A 306 10.04 -1.16 -22.39
C VAL A 306 9.96 -0.76 -20.91
N PRO A 307 9.11 0.20 -20.53
CA PRO A 307 8.79 0.46 -19.13
C PRO A 307 8.29 -0.78 -18.42
N PHE A 308 8.56 -0.90 -17.11
CA PHE A 308 8.09 -2.01 -16.28
C PHE A 308 8.46 -3.42 -16.74
N ALA A 309 9.44 -3.60 -17.64
CA ALA A 309 9.77 -4.91 -18.23
C ALA A 309 9.97 -6.02 -17.17
N GLU A 310 10.66 -5.71 -16.07
CA GLU A 310 10.93 -6.67 -14.98
C GLU A 310 9.68 -7.02 -14.15
N SER A 311 8.72 -6.09 -14.03
CA SER A 311 7.54 -6.26 -13.15
C SER A 311 6.30 -6.72 -13.90
N LEU A 312 6.09 -6.20 -15.11
CA LEU A 312 4.87 -6.38 -15.90
C LEU A 312 5.09 -7.17 -17.20
N GLY A 313 6.33 -7.38 -17.63
CA GLY A 313 6.66 -8.06 -18.88
C GLY A 313 6.63 -7.14 -20.10
N GLN A 314 7.02 -7.70 -21.25
CA GLN A 314 7.24 -6.94 -22.50
C GLN A 314 5.94 -6.35 -23.07
N ASP A 315 4.88 -7.14 -23.16
CA ASP A 315 3.65 -6.71 -23.85
C ASP A 315 2.94 -5.57 -23.11
N LEU A 316 2.65 -5.77 -21.82
CA LEU A 316 2.01 -4.75 -20.99
C LEU A 316 2.92 -3.54 -20.81
N GLY A 317 4.23 -3.75 -20.62
CA GLY A 317 5.22 -2.68 -20.55
C GLY A 317 5.27 -1.84 -21.84
N GLY A 318 5.26 -2.49 -23.00
CA GLY A 318 5.24 -1.85 -24.31
C GLY A 318 3.96 -1.05 -24.54
N ARG A 319 2.80 -1.59 -24.18
CA ARG A 319 1.52 -0.88 -24.26
C ARG A 319 1.48 0.34 -23.32
N ILE A 320 2.04 0.23 -22.11
CA ILE A 320 2.19 1.38 -21.20
C ILE A 320 3.16 2.40 -21.80
N GLY A 321 4.26 1.97 -22.41
CA GLY A 321 5.17 2.85 -23.15
C GLY A 321 4.43 3.64 -24.24
N LYS A 322 3.60 2.95 -25.03
CA LYS A 322 2.75 3.59 -26.04
C LYS A 322 1.78 4.61 -25.44
N LEU A 323 1.16 4.30 -24.30
CA LEU A 323 0.31 5.26 -23.57
C LEU A 323 1.07 6.56 -23.24
N PHE A 324 2.34 6.47 -22.85
CA PHE A 324 3.17 7.63 -22.55
C PHE A 324 3.52 8.43 -23.81
N THR A 325 3.92 7.76 -24.90
CA THR A 325 4.25 8.43 -26.15
C THR A 325 3.03 9.08 -26.80
N ASP A 326 1.85 8.44 -26.72
CA ASP A 326 0.58 9.01 -27.20
C ASP A 326 0.19 10.29 -26.42
N LYS A 327 0.71 10.46 -25.20
CA LYS A 327 0.54 11.67 -24.36
C LYS A 327 1.63 12.72 -24.55
N GLY A 328 2.60 12.49 -25.45
CA GLY A 328 3.69 13.42 -25.77
C GLY A 328 4.97 13.24 -24.95
N VAL A 329 5.06 12.21 -24.10
CA VAL A 329 6.29 11.92 -23.35
C VAL A 329 7.31 11.25 -24.27
N VAL A 330 8.55 11.73 -24.27
CA VAL A 330 9.64 11.09 -25.03
C VAL A 330 10.22 9.94 -24.22
N LEU A 331 10.29 8.74 -24.81
CA LEU A 331 10.92 7.58 -24.19
C LEU A 331 12.28 7.30 -24.85
N LYS A 332 13.36 7.35 -24.06
CA LYS A 332 14.72 6.95 -24.44
C LYS A 332 15.05 5.63 -23.73
N MET A 333 14.68 4.54 -24.39
CA MET A 333 14.82 3.18 -23.88
C MET A 333 16.15 2.54 -24.33
N ASN A 334 16.51 1.39 -23.75
CA ASN A 334 17.79 0.69 -24.01
C ASN A 334 19.04 1.57 -23.83
N THR A 335 18.98 2.56 -22.95
CA THR A 335 20.09 3.49 -22.73
C THR A 335 20.16 3.94 -21.28
N THR A 336 21.29 4.51 -20.90
CA THR A 336 21.55 5.03 -19.55
C THR A 336 22.13 6.43 -19.63
N ILE A 337 22.19 7.12 -18.50
CA ILE A 337 22.88 8.42 -18.41
C ILE A 337 24.33 8.14 -18.05
N LYS A 338 25.26 8.73 -18.81
CA LYS A 338 26.70 8.66 -18.57
C LYS A 338 27.18 9.76 -17.64
N CYS A 339 26.69 10.99 -17.81
CA CYS A 339 26.94 12.09 -16.89
C CYS A 339 25.88 13.20 -17.00
N PHE A 340 25.84 14.04 -15.97
CA PHE A 340 25.08 15.28 -15.92
C PHE A 340 26.03 16.46 -16.13
N LYS A 341 25.63 17.46 -16.91
CA LYS A 341 26.45 18.62 -17.27
C LYS A 341 25.73 19.91 -16.89
N GLY A 342 26.52 20.89 -16.47
CA GLY A 342 26.05 22.23 -16.15
C GLY A 342 27.05 23.00 -15.28
N ASP A 343 26.74 24.27 -15.02
CA ASP A 343 27.52 25.16 -14.16
C ASP A 343 26.67 25.48 -12.91
N GLY A 344 26.99 24.85 -11.79
CA GLY A 344 26.19 24.90 -10.54
C GLY A 344 24.90 24.07 -10.58
N GLU A 345 24.11 24.17 -11.65
CA GLU A 345 22.86 23.43 -11.87
C GLU A 345 22.89 22.62 -13.17
N VAL A 346 22.09 21.56 -13.26
CA VAL A 346 22.02 20.73 -14.47
C VAL A 346 21.41 21.53 -15.63
N SER A 347 22.04 21.47 -16.80
CA SER A 347 21.54 22.06 -18.04
C SER A 347 21.42 21.05 -19.18
N SER A 348 22.15 19.93 -19.10
CA SER A 348 22.05 18.82 -20.05
C SER A 348 22.52 17.50 -19.44
N ILE A 349 22.18 16.41 -20.11
CA ILE A 349 22.70 15.07 -19.83
C ILE A 349 23.40 14.49 -21.06
N GLU A 350 24.42 13.68 -20.83
CA GLU A 350 25.02 12.80 -21.85
C GLU A 350 24.53 11.37 -21.63
N LEU A 351 24.00 10.75 -22.67
CA LEU A 351 23.57 9.35 -22.65
C LEU A 351 24.77 8.42 -22.90
N SER A 352 24.60 7.13 -22.61
CA SER A 352 25.65 6.13 -22.79
C SER A 352 26.08 5.91 -24.25
N ASP A 353 25.28 6.34 -25.21
CA ASP A 353 25.62 6.34 -26.65
C ASP A 353 26.39 7.59 -27.11
N GLY A 354 26.69 8.51 -26.19
CA GLY A 354 27.38 9.77 -26.46
C GLY A 354 26.48 10.92 -26.91
N SER A 355 25.19 10.68 -27.17
CA SER A 355 24.25 11.74 -27.48
C SER A 355 23.99 12.63 -26.25
N THR A 356 23.72 13.92 -26.49
CA THR A 356 23.44 14.90 -25.43
C THR A 356 22.03 15.46 -25.60
N MET A 357 21.35 15.75 -24.49
CA MET A 357 20.05 16.40 -24.50
C MET A 357 19.90 17.44 -23.39
N ALA A 358 19.15 18.49 -23.66
CA ALA A 358 18.83 19.51 -22.67
C ALA A 358 18.01 18.91 -21.51
N ALA A 359 18.36 19.31 -20.30
CA ALA A 359 17.67 18.92 -19.08
C ALA A 359 18.00 19.95 -17.99
N ASN A 360 17.01 20.74 -17.57
CA ASN A 360 17.16 21.68 -16.46
C ASN A 360 16.52 21.19 -15.16
N VAL A 361 15.79 20.07 -15.20
CA VAL A 361 15.31 19.34 -14.03
C VAL A 361 15.48 17.84 -14.27
N VAL A 362 16.07 17.13 -13.31
CA VAL A 362 16.23 15.66 -13.36
C VAL A 362 15.55 15.03 -12.14
N ILE A 363 14.75 13.99 -12.38
CA ILE A 363 14.13 13.16 -11.33
C ILE A 363 14.71 11.74 -11.41
N LEU A 364 15.35 11.29 -10.34
CA LEU A 364 15.98 9.97 -10.23
C LEU A 364 14.98 8.92 -9.71
N GLY A 365 14.58 8.00 -10.57
CA GLY A 365 13.67 6.88 -10.31
C GLY A 365 14.35 5.51 -10.35
N LEU A 366 15.53 5.38 -9.72
CA LEU A 366 16.45 4.25 -9.87
C LEU A 366 16.31 3.16 -8.79
N GLY A 367 15.17 3.12 -8.11
CA GLY A 367 14.93 2.24 -6.97
C GLY A 367 15.49 2.79 -5.65
N SER A 368 15.61 1.93 -4.65
CA SER A 368 15.92 2.35 -3.28
C SER A 368 16.84 1.35 -2.55
N THR A 369 17.47 1.82 -1.48
CA THR A 369 18.09 1.03 -0.41
C THR A 369 17.26 1.16 0.88
N PHE A 370 17.68 0.55 1.98
CA PHE A 370 16.93 0.50 3.24
C PHE A 370 17.52 1.42 4.30
N ALA A 371 16.65 2.07 5.09
CA ALA A 371 17.06 2.96 6.18
C ALA A 371 17.43 2.17 7.45
N THR A 372 18.45 1.31 7.35
CA THR A 372 18.85 0.36 8.41
C THR A 372 20.25 0.63 8.97
N ASP A 373 20.91 1.71 8.55
CA ASP A 373 22.29 2.01 8.95
C ASP A 373 22.50 2.08 10.47
N PHE A 374 21.53 2.61 11.21
CA PHE A 374 21.59 2.72 12.67
C PHE A 374 21.59 1.35 13.40
N LEU A 375 21.28 0.26 12.68
CA LEU A 375 21.29 -1.11 13.22
C LEU A 375 22.62 -1.84 13.00
N LYS A 376 23.55 -1.28 12.21
CA LYS A 376 24.82 -1.95 11.86
C LYS A 376 25.65 -2.36 13.08
N GLU A 377 25.65 -1.52 14.12
CA GLU A 377 26.35 -1.78 15.39
C GLU A 377 25.46 -2.47 16.43
N SER A 378 24.23 -2.86 16.06
CA SER A 378 23.30 -3.56 16.95
C SER A 378 23.36 -5.08 16.72
N PRO A 379 22.89 -5.90 17.68
CA PRO A 379 22.76 -7.35 17.48
C PRO A 379 21.68 -7.77 16.46
N VAL A 380 20.89 -6.84 15.92
CA VAL A 380 19.87 -7.13 14.91
C VAL A 380 20.56 -7.53 13.60
N LYS A 381 20.26 -8.73 13.11
CA LYS A 381 20.86 -9.26 11.88
C LYS A 381 20.39 -8.47 10.67
N LEU A 382 21.34 -7.99 9.87
CA LEU A 382 21.10 -7.45 8.54
C LEU A 382 21.56 -8.45 7.48
N THR A 383 20.85 -8.54 6.37
CA THR A 383 21.35 -9.26 5.18
C THR A 383 22.42 -8.42 4.46
N PRO A 384 23.19 -9.00 3.51
CA PRO A 384 24.10 -8.21 2.68
C PRO A 384 23.42 -7.08 1.89
N LYS A 385 22.10 -7.16 1.68
CA LYS A 385 21.30 -6.11 1.02
C LYS A 385 20.88 -4.99 1.98
N GLY A 386 21.14 -5.13 3.28
CA GLY A 386 20.71 -4.20 4.32
C GLY A 386 19.26 -4.39 4.79
N THR A 387 18.60 -5.50 4.42
CA THR A 387 17.25 -5.84 4.92
C THR A 387 17.32 -6.50 6.30
N VAL A 388 16.20 -6.49 7.03
CA VAL A 388 16.06 -7.13 8.34
C VAL A 388 15.23 -8.41 8.18
N PRO A 389 15.82 -9.61 8.30
CA PRO A 389 15.08 -10.87 8.30
C PRO A 389 14.17 -10.97 9.53
N VAL A 390 12.93 -11.40 9.30
CA VAL A 390 11.96 -11.62 10.37
C VAL A 390 11.23 -12.96 10.22
N ASN A 391 10.73 -13.48 11.33
CA ASN A 391 9.88 -14.67 11.32
C ASN A 391 8.44 -14.32 10.89
N LYS A 392 7.54 -15.32 10.85
CA LYS A 392 6.13 -15.13 10.49
C LYS A 392 5.32 -14.26 11.47
N PHE A 393 5.91 -13.86 12.59
CA PHE A 393 5.33 -12.95 13.58
C PHE A 393 5.95 -11.54 13.50
N LEU A 394 6.81 -11.30 12.51
CA LEU A 394 7.61 -10.09 12.29
C LEU A 394 8.66 -9.78 13.35
N GLU A 395 8.99 -10.77 14.19
CA GLU A 395 10.06 -10.66 15.15
C GLU A 395 11.42 -10.94 14.47
N THR A 396 12.42 -10.15 14.84
CA THR A 396 13.81 -10.30 14.38
C THR A 396 14.51 -11.46 15.13
N ASN A 397 15.82 -11.59 14.97
CA ASN A 397 16.63 -12.49 15.80
C ASN A 397 16.77 -12.02 17.27
N CYS A 398 16.38 -10.79 17.59
CA CYS A 398 16.42 -10.23 18.94
C CYS A 398 15.01 -10.27 19.55
N PRO A 399 14.80 -10.96 20.69
CA PRO A 399 13.49 -11.04 21.33
C PRO A 399 12.89 -9.67 21.68
N GLY A 400 11.62 -9.47 21.36
CA GLY A 400 10.92 -8.20 21.59
C GLY A 400 11.33 -7.06 20.64
N VAL A 401 12.10 -7.36 19.59
CA VAL A 401 12.43 -6.43 18.50
C VAL A 401 11.78 -6.94 17.22
N TYR A 402 10.87 -6.14 16.69
CA TYR A 402 10.10 -6.44 15.47
C TYR A 402 10.53 -5.52 14.33
N ALA A 403 10.38 -5.97 13.09
CA ALA A 403 10.64 -5.15 11.91
C ALA A 403 9.58 -5.35 10.82
N GLY A 404 9.26 -4.29 10.08
CA GLY A 404 8.18 -4.31 9.09
C GLY A 404 8.26 -3.17 8.08
N GLY A 405 7.29 -3.13 7.17
CA GLY A 405 7.38 -2.25 5.99
C GLY A 405 8.53 -2.63 5.07
N ASP A 406 9.08 -1.65 4.34
CA ASP A 406 10.04 -1.91 3.26
C ASP A 406 11.34 -2.57 3.73
N ILE A 407 11.78 -2.37 4.97
CA ILE A 407 13.06 -2.92 5.46
C ILE A 407 13.01 -4.41 5.74
N ALA A 408 11.81 -4.97 5.91
CA ALA A 408 11.64 -6.34 6.35
C ALA A 408 11.81 -7.31 5.18
N GLU A 409 12.63 -8.32 5.41
CA GLU A 409 12.63 -9.55 4.64
C GLU A 409 11.77 -10.56 5.40
N ALA A 410 10.53 -10.72 4.94
CA ALA A 410 9.45 -11.41 5.64
C ALA A 410 8.88 -12.57 4.80
N PRO A 411 8.29 -13.61 5.43
CA PRO A 411 7.70 -14.72 4.71
C PRO A 411 6.46 -14.29 3.92
N VAL A 412 6.36 -14.75 2.67
CA VAL A 412 5.21 -14.52 1.81
C VAL A 412 4.30 -15.75 1.81
N PHE A 413 3.14 -15.66 2.45
CA PHE A 413 2.23 -16.80 2.65
C PHE A 413 1.80 -17.43 1.32
N SER A 414 1.42 -16.61 0.33
CA SER A 414 1.05 -17.11 -1.01
C SER A 414 2.18 -17.79 -1.79
N MET A 415 3.41 -17.73 -1.29
CA MET A 415 4.61 -18.35 -1.87
C MET A 415 5.12 -19.54 -1.05
N GLY A 416 4.33 -20.04 -0.08
CA GLY A 416 4.77 -21.08 0.85
C GLY A 416 5.80 -20.57 1.85
N ASP A 417 5.56 -19.38 2.41
CA ASP A 417 6.38 -18.73 3.44
C ASP A 417 7.84 -18.43 3.03
N LYS A 418 8.13 -18.34 1.74
CA LYS A 418 9.44 -17.90 1.25
C LYS A 418 9.71 -16.46 1.69
N GLN A 419 10.92 -16.24 2.22
CA GLN A 419 11.40 -14.92 2.63
C GLN A 419 11.56 -14.01 1.41
N GLN A 420 10.95 -12.83 1.44
CA GLN A 420 11.08 -11.81 0.40
C GLN A 420 11.08 -10.41 1.03
N GLN A 421 11.79 -9.50 0.39
CA GLN A 421 11.65 -8.06 0.66
C GLN A 421 10.76 -7.46 -0.42
N ILE A 422 9.63 -6.88 -0.01
CA ILE A 422 8.64 -6.29 -0.91
C ILE A 422 8.28 -4.89 -0.40
N GLY A 423 8.67 -3.86 -1.16
CA GLY A 423 8.31 -2.47 -0.87
C GLY A 423 6.92 -2.16 -1.42
N HIS A 424 5.88 -2.25 -0.60
CA HIS A 424 4.53 -1.89 -1.00
C HIS A 424 3.70 -1.32 0.16
N TRP A 425 2.87 -0.31 -0.14
CA TRP A 425 2.10 0.45 0.84
C TRP A 425 1.10 -0.40 1.64
N GLY A 426 0.29 -1.20 0.95
CA GLY A 426 -0.68 -2.11 1.60
C GLY A 426 0.01 -3.17 2.47
N LEU A 427 1.10 -3.76 1.97
CA LEU A 427 1.85 -4.77 2.72
C LEU A 427 2.53 -4.17 3.96
N ALA A 428 3.04 -2.94 3.86
CA ALA A 428 3.61 -2.23 4.99
C ALA A 428 2.58 -2.02 6.12
N HIS A 429 1.37 -1.58 5.80
CA HIS A 429 0.28 -1.52 6.79
C HIS A 429 0.02 -2.89 7.44
N TYR A 430 -0.07 -3.95 6.62
CA TYR A 430 -0.31 -5.29 7.14
C TYR A 430 0.83 -5.75 8.07
N HIS A 431 2.08 -5.42 7.73
CA HIS A 431 3.21 -5.64 8.63
C HIS A 431 3.03 -4.91 9.96
N GLY A 432 2.62 -3.63 9.94
CA GLY A 432 2.33 -2.86 11.15
C GLY A 432 1.31 -3.54 12.06
N ARG A 433 0.21 -4.04 11.49
CA ARG A 433 -0.84 -4.75 12.24
C ARG A 433 -0.32 -6.02 12.89
N ILE A 434 0.38 -6.86 12.12
CA ILE A 434 0.91 -8.14 12.61
C ILE A 434 1.96 -7.92 13.70
N ALA A 435 2.83 -6.93 13.53
CA ALA A 435 3.79 -6.56 14.57
C ALA A 435 3.08 -6.14 15.86
N ALA A 436 2.09 -5.24 15.80
CA ALA A 436 1.33 -4.81 16.98
C ALA A 436 0.70 -5.97 17.75
N LEU A 437 0.02 -6.88 17.04
CA LEU A 437 -0.58 -8.08 17.65
C LEU A 437 0.46 -8.94 18.37
N ASN A 438 1.63 -9.14 17.77
CA ASN A 438 2.69 -9.98 18.34
C ASN A 438 3.49 -9.28 19.44
N MET A 439 3.63 -7.95 19.40
CA MET A 439 4.17 -7.16 20.52
C MET A 439 3.33 -7.33 21.80
N MET A 440 2.03 -7.60 21.67
CA MET A 440 1.11 -7.94 22.78
C MET A 440 1.01 -9.45 23.05
N SER A 441 1.89 -10.26 22.46
CA SER A 441 1.95 -11.72 22.64
C SER A 441 0.73 -12.50 22.13
N HIS A 442 0.03 -12.02 21.10
CA HIS A 442 -1.13 -12.74 20.51
C HIS A 442 -0.76 -13.89 19.56
N SER A 443 0.53 -14.11 19.23
CA SER A 443 1.02 -15.17 18.33
C SER A 443 0.26 -15.29 16.99
N THR A 444 0.00 -14.16 16.33
CA THR A 444 -0.72 -14.08 15.06
C THR A 444 0.25 -14.13 13.86
N PRO A 445 0.19 -15.16 13.00
CA PRO A 445 1.08 -15.25 11.85
C PRO A 445 0.68 -14.30 10.71
N LEU A 446 1.68 -13.81 9.99
CA LEU A 446 1.53 -13.09 8.73
C LEU A 446 0.98 -14.02 7.65
N LYS A 447 -0.17 -13.67 7.05
CA LYS A 447 -0.77 -14.38 5.91
C LYS A 447 -0.77 -13.50 4.65
N SER A 448 0.43 -13.05 4.27
CA SER A 448 0.61 -12.05 3.21
C SER A 448 0.27 -12.59 1.82
N VAL A 449 -0.63 -11.88 1.13
CA VAL A 449 -0.86 -11.98 -0.30
C VAL A 449 -0.62 -10.60 -0.90
N PRO A 450 0.52 -10.37 -1.58
CA PRO A 450 0.81 -9.05 -2.11
C PRO A 450 -0.26 -8.60 -3.11
N PHE A 451 -0.73 -7.37 -2.95
CA PHE A 451 -1.66 -6.71 -3.86
C PHE A 451 -1.15 -5.29 -4.08
N PHE A 452 -1.01 -4.87 -5.33
CA PHE A 452 -0.41 -3.60 -5.75
C PHE A 452 -1.31 -2.88 -6.75
N TRP A 453 -1.21 -1.55 -6.79
CA TRP A 453 -1.85 -0.74 -7.82
C TRP A 453 -0.98 0.46 -8.22
N THR A 454 -1.16 0.93 -9.45
CA THR A 454 -0.65 2.22 -9.92
C THR A 454 -1.67 2.85 -10.87
N MET A 455 -1.61 4.17 -10.99
CA MET A 455 -2.46 4.93 -11.90
C MET A 455 -1.57 5.81 -12.77
N LEU A 456 -1.67 5.64 -14.09
CA LEU A 456 -0.88 6.35 -15.09
C LEU A 456 -1.85 6.99 -16.08
N PHE A 457 -1.84 8.32 -16.19
CA PHE A 457 -2.77 9.08 -17.04
C PHE A 457 -4.26 8.72 -16.86
N GLY A 458 -4.68 8.43 -15.63
CA GLY A 458 -6.05 8.02 -15.31
C GLY A 458 -6.37 6.55 -15.58
N THR A 459 -5.44 5.78 -16.15
CA THR A 459 -5.57 4.33 -16.31
C THR A 459 -5.03 3.62 -15.07
N SER A 460 -5.86 2.78 -14.45
CA SER A 460 -5.48 2.01 -13.26
C SER A 460 -4.99 0.62 -13.64
N PHE A 461 -3.80 0.26 -13.15
CA PHE A 461 -3.21 -1.07 -13.26
C PHE A 461 -3.17 -1.72 -11.89
N ARG A 462 -3.44 -3.02 -11.82
CA ARG A 462 -3.42 -3.79 -10.57
C ARG A 462 -2.54 -5.00 -10.72
N TYR A 463 -2.03 -5.47 -9.59
CA TYR A 463 -1.18 -6.64 -9.53
C TYR A 463 -1.46 -7.41 -8.25
N ALA A 464 -1.56 -8.73 -8.32
CA ALA A 464 -1.73 -9.59 -7.15
C ALA A 464 -0.83 -10.81 -7.23
N GLY A 465 -0.33 -11.27 -6.08
CA GLY A 465 0.67 -12.34 -5.97
C GLY A 465 2.11 -11.83 -6.07
N TYR A 466 3.05 -12.72 -6.34
CA TYR A 466 4.46 -12.38 -6.48
C TYR A 466 5.10 -13.18 -7.62
N GLY A 467 5.32 -12.51 -8.74
CA GLY A 467 5.65 -13.14 -10.01
C GLY A 467 7.14 -13.48 -10.20
N ALA A 468 8.04 -13.16 -9.27
CA ALA A 468 9.46 -13.38 -9.52
C ALA A 468 9.76 -14.86 -9.78
N GLY A 469 10.46 -15.13 -10.88
CA GLY A 469 10.78 -16.49 -11.33
C GLY A 469 9.65 -17.21 -12.07
N TYR A 470 8.67 -16.47 -12.62
CA TYR A 470 7.75 -16.99 -13.63
C TYR A 470 8.51 -17.48 -14.88
N THR A 471 7.94 -18.45 -15.58
CA THR A 471 8.51 -19.04 -16.80
C THR A 471 7.65 -18.77 -18.02
N ASP A 472 6.35 -18.56 -17.82
CA ASP A 472 5.38 -18.34 -18.88
C ASP A 472 4.41 -17.21 -18.54
N ILE A 473 3.79 -16.65 -19.57
CA ILE A 473 2.67 -15.73 -19.44
C ILE A 473 1.48 -16.30 -20.19
N VAL A 474 0.31 -16.28 -19.55
CA VAL A 474 -0.99 -16.50 -20.21
C VAL A 474 -1.77 -15.21 -20.11
N SER A 475 -2.45 -14.81 -21.18
CA SER A 475 -3.17 -13.54 -21.21
C SER A 475 -4.56 -13.66 -21.82
N GLY A 476 -5.39 -12.65 -21.59
CA GLY A 476 -6.69 -12.51 -22.25
C GLY A 476 -7.21 -11.07 -22.24
N GLY A 477 -8.26 -10.85 -23.03
CA GLY A 477 -8.82 -9.53 -23.27
C GLY A 477 -8.14 -8.78 -24.42
N ASP A 478 -8.28 -7.46 -24.43
CA ASP A 478 -7.79 -6.55 -25.47
C ASP A 478 -6.74 -5.60 -24.86
N LEU A 479 -5.48 -5.82 -25.25
CA LEU A 479 -4.35 -5.02 -24.78
C LEU A 479 -4.39 -3.58 -25.32
N GLU A 480 -4.79 -3.39 -26.58
CA GLU A 480 -4.83 -2.07 -27.20
C GLU A 480 -5.90 -1.19 -26.54
N ALA A 481 -7.07 -1.77 -26.26
CA ALA A 481 -8.17 -1.14 -25.54
C ALA A 481 -7.97 -1.02 -24.02
N LEU A 482 -6.82 -1.47 -23.47
CA LEU A 482 -6.54 -1.47 -22.03
C LEU A 482 -7.62 -2.19 -21.20
N LYS A 483 -8.14 -3.30 -21.74
CA LYS A 483 -9.05 -4.23 -21.07
C LYS A 483 -8.42 -5.62 -21.11
N TYR A 484 -7.38 -5.81 -20.30
CA TYR A 484 -6.44 -6.91 -20.44
C TYR A 484 -6.05 -7.52 -19.09
N VAL A 485 -5.69 -8.80 -19.12
CA VAL A 485 -5.12 -9.53 -17.99
C VAL A 485 -3.90 -10.33 -18.43
N CYS A 486 -2.88 -10.34 -17.58
CA CYS A 486 -1.65 -11.10 -17.71
C CYS A 486 -1.46 -11.99 -16.48
N TYR A 487 -1.38 -13.30 -16.66
CA TYR A 487 -1.14 -14.31 -15.64
C TYR A 487 0.31 -14.80 -15.75
N TYR A 488 1.12 -14.51 -14.72
CA TYR A 488 2.50 -14.98 -14.62
C TYR A 488 2.48 -16.39 -14.05
N CYS A 489 2.94 -17.35 -14.84
CA CYS A 489 2.88 -18.76 -14.53
C CYS A 489 4.28 -19.32 -14.25
N LYS A 490 4.36 -20.23 -13.29
CA LYS A 490 5.51 -21.10 -13.07
C LYS A 490 5.01 -22.53 -13.04
N ASP A 491 5.51 -23.34 -13.97
CA ASP A 491 4.95 -24.66 -14.26
C ASP A 491 3.44 -24.54 -14.58
N ASP A 492 2.58 -25.41 -14.03
CA ASP A 492 1.12 -25.30 -14.17
C ASP A 492 0.48 -24.32 -13.17
N LYS A 493 1.23 -23.53 -12.38
CA LYS A 493 0.66 -22.64 -11.36
C LYS A 493 0.76 -21.17 -11.77
N VAL A 494 -0.35 -20.44 -11.66
CA VAL A 494 -0.35 -18.98 -11.68
C VAL A 494 0.18 -18.48 -10.33
N ILE A 495 1.25 -17.69 -10.36
CA ILE A 495 1.91 -17.14 -9.15
C ILE A 495 1.69 -15.63 -8.98
N ALA A 496 1.30 -14.95 -10.06
CA ALA A 496 0.86 -13.57 -10.01
C ALA A 496 -0.09 -13.24 -11.18
N VAL A 497 -0.82 -12.14 -11.04
CA VAL A 497 -1.67 -11.57 -12.10
C VAL A 497 -1.50 -10.06 -12.15
N ALA A 498 -1.45 -9.50 -13.35
CA ALA A 498 -1.58 -8.06 -13.61
C ALA A 498 -2.86 -7.80 -14.43
N THR A 499 -3.59 -6.74 -14.09
CA THR A 499 -4.84 -6.38 -14.79
C THR A 499 -4.91 -4.89 -15.11
N VAL A 500 -5.62 -4.58 -16.20
CA VAL A 500 -6.07 -3.23 -16.56
C VAL A 500 -7.48 -3.35 -17.15
N GLY A 501 -8.44 -2.59 -16.61
CA GLY A 501 -9.82 -2.59 -17.11
C GLY A 501 -10.62 -3.89 -16.99
N THR A 502 -10.15 -4.86 -16.20
CA THR A 502 -10.72 -6.22 -16.07
C THR A 502 -10.96 -6.64 -14.62
N ASP A 503 -11.43 -5.70 -13.80
CA ASP A 503 -11.82 -6.01 -12.42
C ASP A 503 -13.00 -6.98 -12.37
N PRO A 504 -13.09 -7.86 -11.35
CA PRO A 504 -12.25 -7.93 -10.16
C PRO A 504 -11.17 -9.03 -10.18
N ILE A 505 -10.64 -9.42 -11.35
CA ILE A 505 -9.76 -10.60 -11.48
C ILE A 505 -8.57 -10.59 -10.48
N ALA A 506 -7.88 -9.46 -10.31
CA ALA A 506 -6.78 -9.37 -9.36
C ALA A 506 -7.21 -9.60 -7.91
N ALA A 507 -8.39 -9.09 -7.52
CA ALA A 507 -8.95 -9.30 -6.18
C ALA A 507 -9.40 -10.75 -5.99
N GLN A 508 -10.01 -11.36 -7.01
CA GLN A 508 -10.40 -12.78 -6.98
C GLN A 508 -9.18 -13.68 -6.83
N PHE A 509 -8.11 -13.42 -7.57
CA PHE A 509 -6.87 -14.18 -7.46
C PHE A 509 -6.22 -14.04 -6.08
N ALA A 510 -6.14 -12.81 -5.55
CA ALA A 510 -5.61 -12.60 -4.21
C ALA A 510 -6.42 -13.32 -3.13
N GLU A 511 -7.75 -13.34 -3.26
CA GLU A 511 -8.60 -14.03 -2.30
C GLU A 511 -8.51 -15.55 -2.40
N LEU A 512 -8.39 -16.09 -3.62
CA LEU A 512 -8.11 -17.51 -3.84
C LEU A 512 -6.82 -17.94 -3.11
N LEU A 513 -5.74 -17.17 -3.28
CA LEU A 513 -4.46 -17.44 -2.60
C LEU A 513 -4.57 -17.34 -1.08
N ASN A 514 -5.29 -16.34 -0.57
CA ASN A 514 -5.50 -16.17 0.87
C ASN A 514 -6.24 -17.37 1.49
N CYS A 515 -7.19 -17.94 0.77
CA CYS A 515 -7.92 -19.14 1.17
C CYS A 515 -7.08 -20.43 1.03
N GLY A 516 -5.80 -20.34 0.64
CA GLY A 516 -4.92 -21.49 0.42
C GLY A 516 -5.17 -22.22 -0.90
N GLY A 517 -5.98 -21.63 -1.79
CA GLY A 517 -6.22 -22.16 -3.13
C GLY A 517 -5.08 -21.88 -4.10
N SER A 518 -5.13 -22.52 -5.26
CA SER A 518 -4.20 -22.29 -6.37
C SER A 518 -4.96 -22.22 -7.69
N LEU A 519 -4.47 -21.41 -8.62
CA LEU A 519 -5.02 -21.29 -9.96
C LEU A 519 -4.07 -21.95 -10.97
N SER A 520 -4.59 -22.84 -11.82
CA SER A 520 -3.77 -23.52 -12.82
C SER A 520 -3.65 -22.74 -14.11
N LYS A 521 -2.51 -22.91 -14.80
CA LYS A 521 -2.25 -22.36 -16.14
C LYS A 521 -3.33 -22.83 -17.11
N MET A 522 -3.66 -24.13 -17.09
CA MET A 522 -4.71 -24.69 -17.94
C MET A 522 -6.07 -23.99 -17.75
N ARG A 523 -6.44 -23.62 -16.51
CA ARG A 523 -7.73 -22.96 -16.24
C ARG A 523 -7.78 -21.57 -16.88
N VAL A 524 -6.73 -20.77 -16.69
CA VAL A 524 -6.68 -19.41 -17.25
C VAL A 524 -6.45 -19.39 -18.76
N SER A 525 -5.88 -20.44 -19.35
CA SER A 525 -5.80 -20.57 -20.80
C SER A 525 -7.16 -20.79 -21.46
N LYS A 526 -8.11 -21.44 -20.76
CA LYS A 526 -9.47 -21.66 -21.27
C LYS A 526 -10.40 -20.48 -21.03
N GLU A 527 -10.35 -19.92 -19.81
CA GLU A 527 -11.28 -18.88 -19.36
C GLU A 527 -10.52 -17.72 -18.70
N PRO A 528 -9.70 -16.97 -19.47
CA PRO A 528 -8.82 -15.95 -18.90
C PRO A 528 -9.56 -14.79 -18.23
N LEU A 529 -10.83 -14.55 -18.57
CA LEU A 529 -11.62 -13.44 -18.00
C LEU A 529 -12.66 -13.90 -16.98
N ASP A 530 -12.98 -15.20 -16.93
CA ASP A 530 -14.19 -15.70 -16.28
C ASP A 530 -13.94 -16.88 -15.33
N TRP A 531 -12.69 -17.32 -15.14
CA TRP A 531 -12.36 -18.51 -14.33
C TRP A 531 -12.94 -18.53 -12.91
N TYR A 532 -13.26 -17.36 -12.34
CA TYR A 532 -13.82 -17.16 -11.00
C TYR A 532 -15.35 -17.16 -10.96
N LYS A 533 -16.02 -17.05 -12.11
CA LYS A 533 -17.48 -17.17 -12.21
C LYS A 533 -17.83 -18.65 -12.07
N ARG A 534 -18.76 -18.96 -11.17
CA ARG A 534 -19.31 -20.31 -10.99
C ARG A 534 -20.61 -20.46 -11.75
#